data_AF-A0AAW2XKY1-F1
#
_entry.id   AF-A0AAW2XKY1-F1
#
_cell.length_a   1.000
_cell.length_b   1.000
_cell.length_c   1.000
_cell.angle_alpha   90.00
_cell.angle_beta   90.00
_cell.angle_gamma   90.00
#
_symmetry.space_group_name_H-M   'P 1'
#
loop_
_entity.id
_entity.type
_entity.pdbx_description
1 polymer ?
#
loop_
_entity_poly.entity_id
_entity_poly.type
_entity_poly.pdbx_seq_one_letter_code
_entity_poly.pdbx_strand_id
1 'polypeptide(L)'
;MPVRYLGIPLAAQRLSVTDYSPLVDQIAKSISKWTVKSLLYAGRLKLIRSVIQGVECYWLQIFPLPAAVVEKIHRLCRNFLWNSRRAPVAWEEICHPKEEGGLGIRHIQSWNMALLSLMEHPP
;
A
#
# COMPACT_ATOMS: atom_id res chain seq x y z
N MET A 1 5.61 30.95 -7.47
CA MET A 1 5.61 29.68 -8.24
C MET A 1 5.63 28.53 -7.23
N PRO A 2 4.71 27.54 -7.28
CA PRO A 2 4.74 26.45 -6.32
C PRO A 2 5.85 25.47 -6.70
N VAL A 3 6.83 25.32 -5.80
CA VAL A 3 7.88 24.32 -5.93
C VAL A 3 7.21 22.94 -5.92
N ARG A 4 7.55 22.08 -6.87
CA ARG A 4 7.12 20.69 -6.90
C ARG A 4 8.35 19.82 -6.67
N TYR A 5 8.32 18.94 -5.67
CA TYR A 5 9.37 17.94 -5.49
C TYR A 5 8.81 16.58 -5.90
N LEU A 6 9.47 15.95 -6.87
CA LEU A 6 9.08 14.64 -7.41
C LEU A 6 7.62 14.54 -7.91
N GLY A 7 7.04 15.65 -8.35
CA GLY A 7 5.66 15.73 -8.88
C GLY A 7 4.62 16.20 -7.85
N ILE A 8 4.98 16.29 -6.57
CA ILE A 8 4.10 16.70 -5.48
C ILE A 8 4.33 18.19 -5.18
N PRO A 9 3.28 19.03 -5.11
CA PRO A 9 3.43 20.42 -4.71
C PRO A 9 3.94 20.50 -3.25
N LEU A 10 5.11 21.10 -3.06
CA LEU A 10 5.78 21.39 -1.78
C LEU A 10 5.09 22.54 -1.01
N ALA A 11 3.79 22.74 -1.23
CA ALA A 11 3.01 23.69 -0.46
C ALA A 11 2.54 22.98 0.81
N ALA A 12 2.68 23.64 1.96
CA ALA A 12 2.31 23.16 3.30
C ALA A 12 0.80 22.92 3.51
N GLN A 13 0.08 22.46 2.48
CA GLN A 13 -1.28 21.95 2.57
C GLN A 13 -1.21 20.43 2.72
N ARG A 14 -1.94 19.92 3.71
CA ARG A 14 -2.21 18.49 3.88
C ARG A 14 -2.56 17.88 2.52
N LEU A 15 -1.74 16.93 2.06
CA LEU A 15 -1.97 16.23 0.80
C LEU A 15 -3.39 15.67 0.78
N SER A 16 -4.13 15.99 -0.26
CA SER A 16 -5.47 15.47 -0.47
C SER A 16 -5.40 14.03 -0.97
N VAL A 17 -6.45 13.25 -0.77
CA VAL A 17 -6.59 11.89 -1.32
C VAL A 17 -6.29 11.86 -2.83
N THR A 18 -6.59 12.94 -3.54
CA THR A 18 -6.32 13.11 -4.97
C THR A 18 -4.84 13.11 -5.32
N ASP A 19 -3.97 13.62 -4.44
CA ASP A 19 -2.52 13.68 -4.66
C ASP A 19 -1.87 12.28 -4.65
N TYR A 20 -2.56 11.29 -4.05
CA TYR A 20 -2.14 9.88 -4.03
C TYR A 20 -2.70 9.06 -5.19
N SER A 21 -3.51 9.65 -6.09
CA SER A 21 -4.04 8.93 -7.26
C SER A 21 -2.95 8.31 -8.15
N PRO A 22 -1.81 9.00 -8.43
CA PRO A 22 -0.72 8.42 -9.22
C PRO A 22 -0.16 7.13 -8.62
N LEU A 23 -0.08 7.05 -7.29
CA LEU A 23 0.35 5.85 -6.58
C LEU A 23 -0.64 4.69 -6.80
N VAL A 24 -1.92 4.95 -6.54
CA VAL A 24 -2.98 3.94 -6.67
C VAL A 24 -3.03 3.44 -8.12
N ASP A 25 -2.93 4.33 -9.10
CA ASP A 25 -2.94 4.00 -10.52
C ASP A 25 -1.72 3.19 -10.93
N GLN A 26 -0.53 3.51 -10.42
CA GLN A 26 0.69 2.73 -10.68
C GLN A 26 0.56 1.31 -10.13
N ILE A 27 0.01 1.15 -8.92
CA ILE A 27 -0.24 -0.16 -8.31
C ILE A 27 -1.27 -0.94 -9.13
N ALA A 28 -2.41 -0.31 -9.46
CA ALA A 28 -3.46 -0.92 -10.27
C ALA A 28 -2.94 -1.38 -11.64
N LYS A 29 -2.13 -0.55 -12.30
CA LYS A 29 -1.50 -0.87 -13.58
C LYS A 29 -0.52 -2.03 -13.46
N SER A 30 0.24 -2.10 -12.38
CA SER A 30 1.18 -3.20 -12.11
C SER A 30 0.44 -4.51 -11.88
N ILE A 31 -0.61 -4.48 -11.05
CA ILE A 31 -1.49 -5.63 -10.78
C ILE A 31 -2.16 -6.11 -12.07
N SER A 32 -2.72 -5.20 -12.88
CA SER A 32 -3.37 -5.55 -14.15
C SER A 32 -2.42 -6.29 -15.10
N LYS A 33 -1.17 -5.81 -15.24
CA LYS A 33 -0.13 -6.49 -16.03
C LYS A 33 0.17 -7.91 -15.54
N TRP A 34 0.09 -8.15 -14.24
CA TRP A 34 0.34 -9.48 -13.66
C TRP A 34 -0.86 -10.41 -13.77
N THR A 35 -2.08 -9.88 -13.69
CA THR A 35 -3.31 -10.66 -13.87
C THR A 35 -3.37 -11.33 -15.24
N VAL A 36 -2.86 -10.66 -16.29
CA VAL A 36 -2.75 -11.23 -17.65
C VAL A 36 -1.84 -12.47 -17.69
N LYS A 37 -0.89 -12.61 -16.75
CA LYS A 37 0.12 -13.69 -16.76
C LYS A 37 -0.30 -14.97 -16.05
N SER A 38 -1.59 -15.15 -15.72
CA SER A 38 -2.14 -16.34 -15.03
C SER A 38 -1.22 -16.94 -13.96
N LEU A 39 -1.07 -16.24 -12.84
CA LEU A 39 -0.15 -16.63 -11.77
C LEU A 39 -0.80 -17.57 -10.75
N LEU A 40 0.01 -18.48 -10.21
CA LEU A 40 -0.33 -19.28 -9.02
C LEU A 40 -0.40 -18.39 -7.77
N TYR A 41 -1.11 -18.86 -6.73
CA TYR A 41 -1.31 -18.13 -5.47
C TYR A 41 -0.02 -17.62 -4.84
N ALA A 42 1.00 -18.48 -4.72
CA ALA A 42 2.31 -18.12 -4.15
C ALA A 42 3.00 -17.00 -4.95
N GLY A 43 2.86 -17.00 -6.29
CA GLY A 43 3.38 -15.96 -7.16
C GLY A 43 2.69 -14.61 -6.92
N ARG A 44 1.36 -14.62 -6.75
CA ARG A 44 0.60 -13.39 -6.43
C ARG A 44 0.97 -12.84 -5.07
N LEU A 45 1.10 -13.69 -4.07
CA LEU A 45 1.54 -13.30 -2.74
C LEU A 45 2.92 -12.63 -2.76
N LYS A 46 3.87 -13.19 -3.53
CA LYS A 46 5.21 -12.60 -3.70
C LYS A 46 5.14 -11.21 -4.34
N LEU A 47 4.29 -11.02 -5.35
CA LEU A 47 4.12 -9.72 -6.01
C LEU A 47 3.44 -8.69 -5.09
N ILE A 48 2.44 -9.10 -4.30
CA ILE A 48 1.81 -8.23 -3.30
C ILE A 48 2.85 -7.74 -2.29
N ARG A 49 3.72 -8.62 -1.76
CA ARG A 49 4.80 -8.21 -0.87
C ARG A 49 5.70 -7.15 -1.52
N SER A 50 6.03 -7.31 -2.81
CA SER A 50 6.80 -6.32 -3.56
C SER A 50 6.08 -4.98 -3.71
N VAL A 51 4.75 -4.97 -3.90
CA VAL A 51 3.96 -3.73 -3.94
C VAL A 51 4.00 -3.03 -2.59
N ILE A 52 3.71 -3.75 -1.51
CA ILE A 52 3.70 -3.19 -0.14
C ILE A 52 5.07 -2.61 0.21
N GLN A 53 6.15 -3.34 -0.08
CA GLN A 53 7.51 -2.86 0.13
C GLN A 53 7.82 -1.59 -0.69
N GLY A 54 7.34 -1.49 -1.93
CA GLY A 54 7.51 -0.28 -2.75
C GLY A 54 6.75 0.93 -2.19
N VAL A 55 5.54 0.72 -1.67
CA VAL A 55 4.76 1.76 -0.98
C VAL A 55 5.50 2.25 0.26
N GLU A 56 5.99 1.33 1.09
CA GLU A 56 6.76 1.65 2.29
C GLU A 56 8.05 2.41 1.95
N CYS A 57 8.82 1.92 0.99
CA CYS A 57 10.09 2.53 0.63
C CYS A 57 9.95 3.90 -0.02
N TYR A 58 8.89 4.20 -0.77
CA TYR A 58 8.81 5.48 -1.49
C TYR A 58 7.91 6.49 -0.82
N TRP A 59 6.68 6.10 -0.45
CA TRP A 59 5.66 7.06 -0.02
C TRP A 59 5.72 7.33 1.47
N LEU A 60 5.89 6.28 2.28
CA LEU A 60 5.93 6.44 3.73
C LEU A 60 7.17 7.22 4.20
N GLN A 61 8.27 7.26 3.43
CA GLN A 61 9.43 8.10 3.77
C GLN A 61 9.17 9.60 3.62
N ILE A 62 8.17 10.00 2.83
CA ILE A 62 7.95 11.39 2.45
C ILE A 62 6.70 11.95 3.14
N PHE A 63 5.60 11.18 3.18
CA PHE A 63 4.35 11.60 3.82
C PHE A 63 3.53 10.42 4.37
N PRO A 64 2.81 10.61 5.48
CA PRO A 64 1.82 9.65 5.93
C PRO A 64 0.70 9.48 4.89
N LEU A 65 0.21 8.26 4.72
CA LEU A 65 -0.86 7.91 3.79
C LEU A 65 -2.24 8.10 4.47
N PRO A 66 -3.21 8.78 3.84
CA PRO A 66 -4.58 8.81 4.35
C PRO A 66 -5.18 7.41 4.38
N ALA A 67 -5.99 7.10 5.40
CA ALA A 67 -6.64 5.79 5.55
C ALA A 67 -7.41 5.34 4.30
N ALA A 68 -8.06 6.28 3.62
CA ALA A 68 -8.79 6.01 2.37
C ALA A 68 -7.87 5.51 1.22
N VAL A 69 -6.61 5.96 1.18
CA VAL A 69 -5.62 5.50 0.19
C VAL A 69 -5.14 4.10 0.55
N VAL A 70 -4.85 3.86 1.83
CA VAL A 70 -4.46 2.54 2.33
C VAL A 70 -5.53 1.49 2.02
N GLU A 71 -6.80 1.82 2.25
CA GLU A 71 -7.93 0.94 1.97
C GLU A 71 -8.05 0.61 0.47
N LYS A 72 -7.84 1.60 -0.41
CA LYS A 72 -7.81 1.36 -1.86
C LYS A 72 -6.69 0.38 -2.25
N ILE A 73 -5.51 0.51 -1.67
CA ILE A 73 -4.38 -0.40 -1.92
C ILE A 73 -4.70 -1.80 -1.41
N HIS A 74 -5.20 -1.93 -0.18
CA HIS A 74 -5.63 -3.21 0.39
C HIS A 74 -6.66 -3.91 -0.51
N ARG A 75 -7.68 -3.17 -0.99
CA ARG A 75 -8.69 -3.71 -1.91
C ARG A 75 -8.10 -4.21 -3.22
N LEU A 76 -7.16 -3.47 -3.82
CA LEU A 76 -6.48 -3.89 -5.05
C LEU A 76 -5.67 -5.18 -4.83
N CYS A 77 -4.88 -5.24 -3.76
CA CYS A 77 -4.07 -6.41 -3.44
C CYS A 77 -4.94 -7.62 -3.08
N ARG A 78 -6.05 -7.43 -2.36
CA ARG A 78 -7.04 -8.46 -2.04
C ARG A 78 -7.67 -9.04 -3.31
N ASN A 79 -8.19 -8.18 -4.18
CA ASN A 79 -8.78 -8.63 -5.45
C ASN A 79 -7.76 -9.40 -6.29
N PHE A 80 -6.50 -8.96 -6.33
CA PHE A 80 -5.46 -9.67 -7.04
C PHE A 80 -5.15 -11.05 -6.43
N LEU A 81 -4.97 -11.15 -5.11
CA LEU A 81 -4.63 -12.40 -4.45
C LEU A 81 -5.68 -13.49 -4.70
N TRP A 82 -6.96 -13.12 -4.61
CA TRP A 82 -8.10 -14.03 -4.75
C TRP A 82 -8.77 -14.04 -6.14
N ASN A 83 -8.17 -13.42 -7.18
CA ASN A 83 -8.79 -13.29 -8.51
C ASN A 83 -10.23 -12.73 -8.47
N SER A 84 -10.47 -11.71 -7.66
CA SER A 84 -11.80 -11.12 -7.46
C SER A 84 -12.86 -12.12 -6.97
N ARG A 85 -12.46 -13.31 -6.49
CA ARG A 85 -13.34 -14.22 -5.76
C ARG A 85 -13.51 -13.72 -4.33
N ARG A 86 -14.55 -14.19 -3.65
CA ARG A 86 -14.77 -13.90 -2.23
C ARG A 86 -13.53 -14.33 -1.45
N ALA A 87 -12.86 -13.36 -0.83
CA ALA A 87 -11.72 -13.65 0.02
C ALA A 87 -12.22 -14.41 1.26
N PRO A 88 -11.67 -15.61 1.55
CA PRO A 88 -12.07 -16.43 2.69
C PRO A 88 -11.55 -15.89 4.02
N VAL A 89 -10.59 -14.95 3.98
CA VAL A 89 -9.89 -14.41 5.15
C VAL A 89 -9.90 -12.88 5.09
N ALA A 90 -9.94 -12.23 6.25
CA ALA A 90 -9.82 -10.78 6.37
C ALA A 90 -8.41 -10.31 5.97
N TRP A 91 -8.26 -9.03 5.63
CA TRP A 91 -6.96 -8.52 5.19
C TRP A 91 -5.98 -8.39 6.36
N GLU A 92 -6.51 -8.11 7.53
CA GLU A 92 -5.81 -7.97 8.80
C GLU A 92 -5.21 -9.33 9.22
N GLU A 93 -6.02 -10.39 9.15
CA GLU A 93 -5.62 -11.76 9.45
C GLU A 93 -4.44 -12.24 8.59
N ILE A 94 -4.41 -11.89 7.29
CA ILE A 94 -3.29 -12.27 6.43
C ILE A 94 -2.03 -11.42 6.69
N CYS A 95 -2.14 -10.29 7.37
CA CYS A 95 -1.00 -9.47 7.74
C CYS A 95 -0.22 -10.00 8.95
N HIS A 96 -0.81 -10.91 9.73
CA HIS A 96 -0.12 -11.56 10.85
C HIS A 96 1.12 -12.34 10.41
N PRO A 97 2.11 -12.52 11.30
CA PRO A 97 3.23 -13.43 11.10
C PRO A 97 2.75 -14.84 10.70
N LYS A 98 3.61 -15.59 10.01
CA LYS A 98 3.25 -16.97 9.59
C LYS A 98 3.07 -17.90 10.78
N GLU A 99 3.79 -17.62 11.85
CA GLU A 99 3.78 -18.30 13.13
C GLU A 99 2.41 -18.16 13.83
N GLU A 100 1.68 -17.08 13.52
CA GLU A 100 0.32 -16.81 14.02
C GLU A 100 -0.77 -17.20 13.01
N GLY A 101 -0.42 -17.90 11.92
CA GLY A 101 -1.36 -18.34 10.89
C GLY A 101 -1.64 -17.31 9.77
N GLY A 102 -0.96 -16.16 9.80
CA GLY A 102 -1.04 -15.16 8.74
C GLY A 102 -0.11 -15.43 7.55
N LEU A 103 -0.03 -14.47 6.62
CA LEU A 103 0.83 -14.54 5.43
C LEU A 103 2.10 -13.68 5.56
N GLY A 104 2.33 -13.02 6.70
CA GLY A 104 3.48 -12.15 6.94
C GLY A 104 3.54 -10.98 5.95
N ILE A 105 2.39 -10.44 5.57
CA ILE A 105 2.30 -9.22 4.76
C ILE A 105 2.31 -8.04 5.74
N ARG A 106 3.18 -7.06 5.53
CA ARG A 106 3.20 -5.89 6.41
C ARG A 106 1.88 -5.11 6.32
N HIS A 107 1.39 -4.69 7.49
CA HIS A 107 0.18 -3.90 7.60
C HIS A 107 0.50 -2.42 7.41
N ILE A 108 0.07 -1.83 6.28
CA ILE A 108 0.41 -0.44 5.92
C ILE A 108 -0.04 0.55 6.99
N GLN A 109 -1.21 0.34 7.60
CA GLN A 109 -1.73 1.26 8.62
C GLN A 109 -0.85 1.28 9.89
N SER A 110 -0.31 0.12 10.29
CA SER A 110 0.56 0.03 11.46
C SER A 110 1.85 0.82 11.25
N TRP A 111 2.43 0.76 10.04
CA TRP A 111 3.58 1.57 9.66
C TRP A 111 3.26 3.06 9.57
N ASN A 112 2.09 3.40 9.06
CA ASN A 112 1.64 4.78 8.94
C ASN A 112 1.49 5.44 10.33
N MET A 113 0.95 4.72 11.31
CA MET A 113 0.84 5.19 12.70
C MET A 113 2.22 5.37 13.34
N ALA A 114 3.16 4.45 13.09
CA ALA A 114 4.53 4.59 13.57
C ALA A 114 5.20 5.85 13.00
N LEU A 115 5.02 6.13 11.70
CA LEU A 115 5.53 7.35 11.07
C LEU A 115 4.95 8.62 11.71
N LEU A 116 3.63 8.65 11.92
CA LEU A 116 2.98 9.79 12.57
C LEU A 116 3.54 10.04 13.98
N SER A 117 3.74 8.98 14.76
CA SER A 117 4.30 9.10 16.12
C SER A 117 5.74 9.63 16.13
N LEU A 118 6.55 9.30 15.11
CA LEU A 118 7.90 9.84 14.95
C LEU A 118 7.90 11.32 14.54
N MET A 119 6.86 11.78 13.83
CA MET A 119 6.74 13.18 13.42
C MET A 119 6.26 14.09 14.56
N GLU A 120 5.52 13.56 15.54
CA GLU A 120 5.02 14.32 16.71
C GLU A 120 6.08 14.52 17.82
N HIS A 121 7.14 13.72 17.84
CA HIS A 121 8.27 13.89 18.75
C HIS A 121 9.57 14.17 17.98
N PRO A 122 9.93 15.45 17.74
CA PRO A 122 11.21 15.78 17.14
C PRO A 122 12.36 15.46 18.12
N PRO A 123 13.54 15.06 17.61
CA PRO A 123 14.75 14.87 18.41
C PRO A 123 15.30 16.18 18.98
#